data_AF-A0A7S2DK74-F1
#
_entry.id   AF-A0A7S2DK74-F1
#
_cell.length_a   1.000
_cell.length_b   1.000
_cell.length_c   1.000
_cell.angle_alpha   90.00
_cell.angle_beta   90.00
_cell.angle_gamma   90.00
#
_symmetry.space_group_name_H-M   'P 1'
#
loop_
_entity.id
_entity.type
_entity.pdbx_description
1 polymer ?
#
loop_
_entity_poly.entity_id
_entity_poly.type
_entity_poly.pdbx_seq_one_letter_code
_entity_poly.pdbx_strand_id
1 'polypeptide(L)'
;EEFNHVSNLRGTEFRVLVADASHCSEGVSFFGVRRTLLVDVPTSYSQLVQQCGRAIRMYSHKGLPEEEQVVTTRVYTSVLPKWLRSSLACLAFRAQKQHSSGAEMEKRARLLLARFRRAGVQCFEDLKERVDAHCSAAEDVTTDGLQRVPSVECMADFLEQIGLWEDARVVRGR
;
A
#
# COMPACT_ATOMS: atom_id res chain seq x y z
N GLU A 1 16.31 -12.44 -34.49
CA GLU A 1 14.91 -11.98 -34.68
C GLU A 1 14.53 -11.05 -33.54
N GLU A 2 13.59 -10.14 -33.76
CA GLU A 2 13.21 -9.09 -32.81
C GLU A 2 11.71 -9.13 -32.49
N PHE A 3 11.31 -8.63 -31.32
CA PHE A 3 9.92 -8.62 -30.86
C PHE A 3 8.96 -7.93 -31.86
N ASN A 4 9.38 -6.78 -32.41
CA ASN A 4 8.57 -5.97 -33.34
C ASN A 4 8.63 -6.45 -34.80
N HIS A 5 9.33 -7.54 -35.10
CA HIS A 5 9.46 -8.02 -36.47
C HIS A 5 8.13 -8.56 -37.00
N VAL A 6 7.87 -8.36 -38.30
CA VAL A 6 6.58 -8.70 -38.94
C VAL A 6 6.27 -10.20 -38.87
N SER A 7 7.29 -11.05 -38.86
CA SER A 7 7.13 -12.50 -38.67
C SER A 7 6.57 -12.87 -37.29
N ASN A 8 6.77 -12.01 -36.28
CA ASN A 8 6.33 -12.26 -34.90
C ASN A 8 4.97 -11.61 -34.59
N LEU A 9 4.18 -11.21 -35.58
CA LEU A 9 2.90 -10.53 -35.37
C LEU A 9 1.89 -11.35 -34.53
N ARG A 10 1.98 -12.68 -34.61
CA ARG A 10 1.18 -13.61 -33.82
C ARG A 10 1.80 -13.97 -32.46
N GLY A 11 3.01 -13.52 -32.18
CA GLY A 11 3.74 -13.80 -30.94
C GLY A 11 4.13 -15.27 -30.80
N THR A 12 4.44 -15.95 -31.90
CA THR A 12 4.85 -17.37 -31.92
C THR A 12 6.25 -17.56 -31.35
N GLU A 13 7.17 -16.63 -31.66
CA GLU A 13 8.55 -16.65 -31.18
C GLU A 13 8.69 -15.81 -29.91
N PHE A 14 8.20 -14.57 -29.93
CA PHE A 14 8.24 -13.67 -28.77
C PHE A 14 6.83 -13.21 -28.39
N ARG A 15 6.27 -13.86 -27.36
CA ARG A 15 4.89 -13.60 -26.90
C ARG A 15 4.77 -12.48 -25.87
N VAL A 16 5.79 -12.34 -25.01
CA VAL A 16 5.78 -11.41 -23.87
C VAL A 16 7.08 -10.63 -23.87
N LEU A 17 6.97 -9.32 -23.71
CA LEU A 17 8.08 -8.41 -23.48
C LEU A 17 7.89 -7.76 -22.11
N VAL A 18 8.92 -7.82 -21.27
CA VAL A 18 8.96 -7.06 -20.02
C VAL A 18 9.80 -5.83 -20.25
N ALA A 19 9.18 -4.67 -20.07
CA ALA A 19 9.81 -3.37 -20.26
C ALA A 19 9.81 -2.63 -18.93
N ASP A 20 10.96 -2.03 -18.60
CA ASP A 20 11.06 -1.12 -17.47
C ASP A 20 10.30 0.16 -17.81
N ALA A 21 9.36 0.55 -16.94
CA ALA A 21 8.53 1.73 -17.11
C ALA A 21 9.34 3.03 -17.20
N SER A 22 10.53 3.08 -16.59
CA SER A 22 11.42 4.25 -16.61
C SER A 22 12.20 4.35 -17.92
N HIS A 23 12.81 3.25 -18.38
CA HIS A 23 13.64 3.22 -19.59
C HIS A 23 12.84 3.15 -20.88
N CYS A 24 11.63 2.57 -20.86
CA CYS A 24 10.75 2.48 -22.03
C CYS A 24 9.65 3.55 -22.01
N SER A 25 9.78 4.57 -21.16
CA SER A 25 8.85 5.71 -21.10
C SER A 25 8.94 6.60 -22.34
N GLU A 26 10.09 6.66 -23.03
CA GLU A 26 10.35 7.56 -24.16
C GLU A 26 10.75 6.82 -25.45
N GLY A 27 10.28 7.34 -26.60
CA GLY A 27 10.75 6.91 -27.92
C GLY A 27 10.26 5.55 -28.45
N VAL A 28 9.98 4.56 -27.60
CA VAL A 28 9.69 3.17 -28.04
C VAL A 28 8.28 3.01 -28.62
N SER A 29 8.11 2.11 -29.59
CA SER A 29 6.78 1.70 -30.09
C SER A 29 6.69 0.18 -30.03
N PHE A 30 5.53 -0.34 -29.62
CA PHE A 30 5.28 -1.77 -29.61
C PHE A 30 4.25 -2.10 -30.70
N PHE A 31 4.59 -3.04 -31.57
CA PHE A 31 3.75 -3.43 -32.69
C PHE A 31 3.07 -4.78 -32.43
N GLY A 32 1.84 -4.94 -32.94
CA GLY A 32 1.06 -6.18 -32.76
C GLY A 32 0.63 -6.49 -31.33
N VAL A 33 0.79 -5.55 -30.39
CA VAL A 33 0.46 -5.73 -28.97
C VAL A 33 -1.03 -5.57 -28.76
N ARG A 34 -1.69 -6.63 -28.28
CA ARG A 34 -3.13 -6.64 -27.95
C ARG A 34 -3.41 -6.48 -26.45
N ARG A 35 -2.40 -6.65 -25.60
CA ARG A 35 -2.53 -6.57 -24.15
C ARG A 35 -1.33 -5.85 -23.54
N THR A 36 -1.61 -4.82 -22.75
CA THR A 36 -0.62 -4.08 -21.97
C THR A 36 -0.94 -4.26 -20.49
N LEU A 37 0.03 -4.75 -19.72
CA LEU A 37 -0.12 -4.92 -18.27
C LEU A 37 0.79 -3.90 -17.58
N LEU A 38 0.19 -2.91 -16.90
CA LEU A 38 0.90 -1.92 -16.11
C LEU A 38 0.96 -2.42 -14.67
N VAL A 39 2.12 -2.92 -14.26
CA VAL A 39 2.38 -3.41 -12.89
C VAL A 39 2.84 -2.27 -11.99
N ASP A 40 3.56 -1.30 -12.55
CA ASP A 40 3.85 -0.04 -11.89
C ASP A 40 2.71 0.96 -12.19
N VAL A 41 2.13 1.51 -11.13
CA VAL A 41 0.94 2.37 -11.22
C VAL A 41 1.39 3.76 -11.65
N PRO A 42 0.88 4.30 -12.78
CA PRO A 42 1.24 5.65 -13.21
C PRO A 42 0.90 6.67 -12.12
N THR A 43 1.85 7.56 -11.82
CA THR A 43 1.67 8.60 -10.79
C THR A 43 0.90 9.82 -11.31
N SER A 44 0.80 9.95 -12.64
CA SER A 44 0.07 11.01 -13.32
C SER A 44 -0.69 10.50 -14.53
N TYR A 45 -1.73 11.24 -14.92
CA TYR A 45 -2.49 10.97 -16.14
C TYR A 45 -1.62 11.02 -17.39
N SER A 46 -0.71 11.99 -17.50
CA SER A 46 0.21 12.13 -18.63
C SER A 46 1.09 10.90 -18.81
N GLN A 47 1.59 10.33 -17.71
CA GLN A 47 2.39 9.09 -17.74
C GLN A 47 1.55 7.90 -18.24
N LEU A 48 0.31 7.76 -17.78
CA LEU A 48 -0.61 6.73 -18.26
C LEU A 48 -0.86 6.86 -19.77
N VAL A 49 -1.14 8.07 -20.26
CA VAL A 49 -1.37 8.33 -21.69
C VAL A 49 -0.15 7.97 -22.51
N GLN A 50 1.05 8.35 -22.06
CA GLN A 50 2.29 8.02 -22.75
C GLN A 50 2.49 6.51 -22.83
N GLN A 51 2.38 5.79 -21.70
CA GLN A 51 2.56 4.33 -21.63
C GLN A 51 1.54 3.58 -22.50
N CYS A 52 0.26 3.93 -22.44
CA CYS A 52 -0.77 3.39 -23.33
C CYS A 52 -0.46 3.71 -24.79
N GLY A 53 -0.08 4.96 -25.06
CA GLY A 53 0.28 5.49 -26.38
C GLY A 53 1.37 4.71 -27.10
N ARG A 54 2.28 4.04 -26.37
CA ARG A 54 3.34 3.21 -26.96
C ARG A 54 2.78 1.99 -27.72
N ALA A 55 1.61 1.49 -27.31
CA ALA A 55 0.98 0.32 -27.91
C ALA A 55 -0.13 0.67 -28.92
N ILE A 56 -0.62 1.92 -28.97
CA ILE A 56 -1.75 2.35 -29.83
C ILE A 56 -1.33 3.37 -30.90
N ARG A 57 -0.06 3.36 -31.31
CA ARG A 57 0.40 4.28 -32.36
C ARG A 57 -0.23 3.97 -33.71
N MET A 58 -0.26 4.96 -34.59
CA MET A 58 -0.74 4.79 -35.96
C MET A 58 -0.02 3.61 -36.64
N TYR A 59 -0.80 2.72 -37.26
CA TYR A 59 -0.34 1.50 -37.94
C TYR A 59 0.40 0.46 -37.07
N SER A 60 0.37 0.59 -35.74
CA SER A 60 1.05 -0.37 -34.85
C SER A 60 0.50 -1.79 -34.91
N HIS A 61 -0.74 -1.97 -35.37
CA HIS A 61 -1.39 -3.28 -35.54
C HIS A 61 -1.59 -3.68 -37.00
N LYS A 62 -0.90 -2.99 -37.92
CA LYS A 62 -0.99 -3.29 -39.35
C LYS A 62 -0.58 -4.75 -39.59
N GLY A 63 -1.47 -5.50 -40.25
CA GLY A 63 -1.31 -6.93 -40.54
C GLY A 63 -2.13 -7.85 -39.62
N LEU A 64 -2.70 -7.32 -38.53
CA LEU A 64 -3.70 -8.04 -37.76
C LEU A 64 -5.09 -7.85 -38.39
N PRO A 65 -5.97 -8.86 -38.29
CA PRO A 65 -7.39 -8.71 -38.61
C PRO A 65 -8.01 -7.56 -37.81
N GLU A 66 -8.98 -6.85 -38.40
CA GLU A 66 -9.58 -5.64 -37.81
C GLU A 66 -10.17 -5.90 -36.41
N GLU A 67 -10.79 -7.06 -36.23
CA GLU A 67 -11.34 -7.53 -34.96
C GLU A 67 -10.28 -7.72 -33.86
N GLU A 68 -9.01 -7.87 -34.24
CA GLU A 68 -7.88 -8.02 -33.33
C GLU A 68 -7.06 -6.73 -33.14
N GLN A 69 -7.39 -5.64 -33.85
CA GLN A 69 -6.72 -4.33 -33.71
C GLN A 69 -7.22 -3.56 -32.47
N VAL A 70 -7.34 -4.28 -31.35
CA VAL A 70 -7.80 -3.75 -30.07
C VAL A 70 -6.72 -3.98 -29.02
N VAL A 71 -6.37 -2.91 -28.31
CA VAL A 71 -5.42 -2.98 -27.19
C VAL A 71 -6.19 -2.90 -25.88
N THR A 72 -6.06 -3.93 -25.05
CA THR A 72 -6.57 -3.92 -23.67
C THR A 72 -5.44 -3.58 -22.71
N THR A 73 -5.54 -2.43 -22.05
CA THR A 73 -4.63 -2.06 -20.96
C THR A 73 -5.24 -2.43 -19.61
N ARG A 74 -4.46 -3.09 -18.75
CA ARG A 74 -4.83 -3.39 -17.36
C ARG A 74 -3.78 -2.82 -16.42
N VAL A 75 -4.22 -2.06 -15.43
CA VAL A 75 -3.39 -1.59 -14.33
C VAL A 75 -3.60 -2.50 -13.15
N TYR A 76 -2.51 -3.09 -12.64
CA TYR A 76 -2.55 -3.89 -11.41
C TYR A 76 -2.20 -2.99 -10.24
N THR A 77 -3.10 -2.93 -9.24
CA THR A 77 -2.90 -2.14 -8.03
C THR A 77 -2.94 -3.06 -6.81
N SER A 78 -2.08 -2.77 -5.84
CA SER A 78 -2.10 -3.43 -4.54
C SER A 78 -3.07 -2.71 -3.62
N VAL A 79 -3.94 -3.46 -2.93
CA VAL A 79 -4.85 -2.92 -1.92
C VAL A 79 -4.42 -3.37 -0.53
N LEU A 80 -4.69 -2.56 0.48
CA LEU A 80 -4.47 -2.97 1.87
C LEU A 80 -5.31 -4.22 2.20
N PRO A 81 -4.76 -5.18 2.96
CA PRO A 81 -5.48 -6.36 3.38
C PRO A 81 -6.70 -5.95 4.22
N LYS A 82 -7.79 -6.72 4.14
CA LYS A 82 -9.09 -6.38 4.77
C LYS A 82 -8.96 -5.97 6.25
N TRP A 83 -8.09 -6.64 6.99
CA TRP A 83 -7.88 -6.38 8.42
C TRP A 83 -7.20 -5.04 8.71
N LEU A 84 -6.40 -4.51 7.77
CA LEU A 84 -5.66 -3.25 7.88
C LEU A 84 -6.45 -2.04 7.37
N ARG A 85 -7.72 -2.23 6.97
CA ARG A 85 -8.55 -1.13 6.44
C ARG A 85 -9.08 -0.19 7.53
N SER A 86 -9.02 -0.56 8.81
CA SER A 86 -9.47 0.31 9.90
C SER A 86 -8.34 1.18 10.44
N SER A 87 -8.65 2.40 10.86
CA SER A 87 -7.68 3.33 11.46
C SER A 87 -6.97 2.73 12.68
N LEU A 88 -7.69 1.97 13.50
CA LEU A 88 -7.12 1.26 14.65
C LEU A 88 -6.11 0.17 14.22
N ALA A 89 -6.39 -0.56 13.13
CA ALA A 89 -5.46 -1.54 12.60
C ALA A 89 -4.21 -0.87 12.00
N CYS A 90 -4.39 0.25 11.29
CA CYS A 90 -3.29 1.08 10.80
C CYS A 90 -2.39 1.56 11.94
N LEU A 91 -2.98 2.02 13.05
CA LEU A 91 -2.24 2.40 14.25
C LEU A 91 -1.46 1.20 14.82
N ALA A 92 -2.14 0.06 15.00
CA ALA A 92 -1.51 -1.15 15.53
C ALA A 92 -0.35 -1.64 14.66
N PHE A 93 -0.45 -1.50 13.34
CA PHE A 93 0.63 -1.81 12.40
C PHE A 93 1.79 -0.81 12.47
N ARG A 94 1.49 0.50 12.55
CA ARG A 94 2.51 1.55 12.72
C ARG A 94 3.25 1.49 14.04
N ALA A 95 2.63 0.96 15.10
CA ALA A 95 3.26 0.78 16.40
C ALA A 95 4.42 -0.25 16.40
N GLN A 96 4.46 -1.13 15.39
CA GLN A 96 5.47 -2.19 15.29
C GLN A 96 6.87 -1.62 14.94
N LYS A 97 7.93 -2.23 15.50
CA LYS A 97 9.32 -1.81 15.24
C LYS A 97 9.71 -2.06 13.78
N GLN A 98 10.32 -1.06 13.14
CA GLN A 98 10.68 -1.08 11.71
C GLN A 98 11.75 -2.12 11.33
N HIS A 99 12.55 -2.64 12.27
CA HIS A 99 13.66 -3.56 11.99
C HIS A 99 13.28 -5.05 11.95
N SER A 100 11.99 -5.39 11.83
CA SER A 100 11.53 -6.79 11.77
C SER A 100 11.02 -7.16 10.38
N SER A 101 11.03 -8.46 10.05
CA SER A 101 10.44 -8.97 8.80
C SER A 101 8.97 -8.56 8.69
N GLY A 102 8.51 -8.21 7.49
CA GLY A 102 7.14 -7.76 7.26
C GLY A 102 6.07 -8.76 7.73
N ALA A 103 6.34 -10.06 7.62
CA ALA A 103 5.45 -11.11 8.13
C ALA A 103 5.32 -11.09 9.66
N GLU A 104 6.42 -10.80 10.36
CA GLU A 104 6.43 -10.71 11.81
C GLU A 104 5.76 -9.41 12.29
N MET A 105 5.96 -8.30 11.56
CA MET A 105 5.23 -7.05 11.79
C MET A 105 3.72 -7.25 11.67
N GLU A 106 3.26 -7.92 10.60
CA GLU A 106 1.85 -8.22 10.40
C GLU A 106 1.29 -9.10 11.52
N LYS A 107 2.01 -10.15 11.93
CA LYS A 107 1.60 -11.03 13.02
C LYS A 107 1.42 -10.27 14.33
N ARG A 108 2.38 -9.41 14.70
CA ARG A 108 2.31 -8.60 15.94
C ARG A 108 1.24 -7.54 15.87
N ALA A 109 1.07 -6.86 14.74
CA ALA A 109 0.03 -5.86 14.54
C ALA A 109 -1.37 -6.47 14.71
N ARG A 110 -1.60 -7.67 14.13
CA ARG A 110 -2.86 -8.41 14.29
C ARG A 110 -3.10 -8.81 15.75
N LEU A 111 -2.03 -9.22 16.44
CA LEU A 111 -2.11 -9.59 17.85
C LEU A 111 -2.44 -8.40 18.73
N LEU A 112 -1.80 -7.24 18.52
CA LEU A 112 -2.12 -5.98 19.20
C LEU A 112 -3.57 -5.55 18.93
N LEU A 113 -4.01 -5.58 17.66
CA LEU A 113 -5.40 -5.28 17.29
C LEU A 113 -6.40 -6.22 18.00
N ALA A 114 -6.09 -7.51 18.07
CA ALA A 114 -6.93 -8.48 18.77
C ALA A 114 -6.94 -8.25 20.29
N ARG A 115 -5.85 -7.72 20.87
CA ARG A 115 -5.83 -7.34 22.29
C ARG A 115 -6.66 -6.08 22.54
N PHE A 116 -6.56 -5.05 21.69
CA PHE A 116 -7.42 -3.87 21.78
C PHE A 116 -8.92 -4.24 21.73
N ARG A 117 -9.31 -5.10 20.78
CA ARG A 117 -10.70 -5.57 20.68
C ARG A 117 -11.16 -6.34 21.92
N ARG A 118 -10.28 -7.15 22.53
CA ARG A 118 -10.56 -7.87 23.78
C ARG A 118 -10.69 -6.93 24.98
N ALA A 119 -9.95 -5.83 25.00
CA ALA A 119 -10.10 -4.74 25.95
C ALA A 119 -11.34 -3.85 25.67
N GLY A 120 -12.17 -4.24 24.69
CA GLY A 120 -13.38 -3.52 24.32
C GLY A 120 -13.14 -2.30 23.43
N VAL A 121 -11.92 -2.07 22.92
CA VAL A 121 -11.60 -0.97 22.00
C VAL A 121 -11.90 -1.41 20.56
N GLN A 122 -12.98 -0.88 19.98
CA GLN A 122 -13.45 -1.32 18.65
C GLN A 122 -12.97 -0.44 17.49
N CYS A 123 -12.78 0.85 17.74
CA CYS A 123 -12.33 1.83 16.76
C CYS A 123 -11.23 2.76 17.31
N PHE A 124 -10.71 3.63 16.45
CA PHE A 124 -9.62 4.54 16.83
C PHE A 124 -10.14 5.67 17.73
N GLU A 125 -11.38 6.11 17.49
CA GLU A 125 -12.07 7.15 18.24
C GLU A 125 -12.26 6.71 19.70
N ASP A 126 -12.74 5.48 19.92
CA ASP A 126 -12.89 4.86 21.25
C ASP A 126 -11.54 4.75 21.98
N LEU A 127 -10.47 4.39 21.27
CA LEU A 127 -9.12 4.39 21.87
C LEU A 127 -8.73 5.80 22.32
N LYS A 128 -8.92 6.80 21.44
CA LYS A 128 -8.57 8.19 21.71
C LYS A 128 -9.34 8.74 22.90
N GLU A 129 -10.67 8.54 22.93
CA GLU A 129 -11.53 9.00 24.02
C GLU A 129 -11.10 8.40 25.37
N ARG A 130 -10.79 7.10 25.40
CA ARG A 130 -10.33 6.44 26.63
C ARG A 130 -8.97 6.94 27.10
N VAL A 131 -8.03 7.15 26.17
CA VAL A 131 -6.71 7.72 26.48
C VAL A 131 -6.86 9.15 27.00
N ASP A 132 -7.66 9.98 26.30
CA ASP A 132 -7.90 11.36 26.70
C ASP A 132 -8.57 11.43 28.08
N ALA A 133 -9.54 10.55 28.37
CA ALA A 133 -10.18 10.45 29.68
C ALA A 133 -9.21 10.00 30.79
N HIS A 134 -8.33 9.04 30.49
CA HIS A 134 -7.32 8.56 31.43
C HIS A 134 -6.27 9.63 31.74
N CYS A 135 -5.72 10.28 30.71
CA CYS A 135 -4.68 11.29 30.90
C CYS A 135 -5.21 12.63 31.42
N SER A 136 -6.48 12.98 31.17
CA SER A 136 -7.09 14.13 31.82
C SER A 136 -7.26 13.93 33.33
N ALA A 137 -7.41 12.67 33.78
CA ALA A 137 -7.53 12.35 35.20
C ALA A 137 -6.18 12.28 35.93
N ALA A 138 -5.09 12.03 35.21
CA ALA A 138 -3.74 11.88 35.77
C ALA A 138 -2.96 13.20 35.91
N GLU A 139 -3.49 14.33 35.44
CA GLU A 139 -2.78 15.63 35.32
C GLU A 139 -1.45 15.59 34.51
N ASP A 140 -1.11 14.45 33.89
CA ASP A 140 0.12 14.21 33.13
C ASP A 140 -0.02 14.49 31.63
N VAL A 141 -0.21 15.77 31.29
CA VAL A 141 -0.27 16.23 29.90
C VAL A 141 0.92 17.14 29.60
N THR A 142 1.75 16.76 28.63
CA THR A 142 2.77 17.66 28.10
C THR A 142 2.17 18.54 26.99
N THR A 143 2.45 19.83 27.07
CA THR A 143 2.10 20.78 25.99
C THR A 143 3.24 20.83 24.98
N ASP A 144 3.08 20.11 23.87
CA ASP A 144 3.92 20.28 22.69
C ASP A 144 3.12 21.12 21.66
N GLY A 145 3.27 22.44 21.75
CA GLY A 145 2.47 23.41 20.97
C GLY A 145 0.97 23.46 21.36
N LEU A 146 0.09 23.62 20.37
CA LEU A 146 -1.38 23.74 20.51
C LEU A 146 -2.09 22.39 20.76
N GLN A 147 -1.37 21.27 20.83
CA GLN A 147 -1.96 19.94 21.02
C GLN A 147 -1.53 19.34 22.37
N ARG A 148 -2.53 18.85 23.12
CA ARG A 148 -2.31 18.06 24.32
C ARG A 148 -1.84 16.67 23.91
N VAL A 149 -0.60 16.33 24.25
CA VAL A 149 -0.03 15.01 24.00
C VAL A 149 0.06 14.28 25.35
N PRO A 150 -0.46 13.05 25.46
CA PRO A 150 -0.34 12.28 26.69
C PRO A 150 1.12 11.88 26.93
N SER A 151 1.58 11.96 28.18
CA SER A 151 2.94 11.55 28.56
C SER A 151 3.18 10.06 28.28
N VAL A 152 4.45 9.67 28.13
CA VAL A 152 4.82 8.26 27.94
C VAL A 152 4.38 7.40 29.12
N GLU A 153 4.46 7.97 30.33
CA GLU A 153 4.02 7.35 31.58
C GLU A 153 2.50 7.16 31.59
N CYS A 154 1.73 8.20 31.27
CA CYS A 154 0.28 8.10 31.17
C CYS A 154 -0.15 7.04 30.15
N MET A 155 0.51 6.99 28.99
CA MET A 155 0.24 5.98 27.98
C MET A 155 0.56 4.57 28.45
N ALA A 156 1.66 4.38 29.18
CA ALA A 156 2.00 3.08 29.74
C ALA A 156 0.99 2.63 30.81
N ASP A 157 0.57 3.53 31.70
CA ASP A 157 -0.37 3.25 32.77
C ASP A 157 -1.77 2.92 32.22
N PHE A 158 -2.20 3.66 31.19
CA PHE A 158 -3.41 3.35 30.44
C PHE A 158 -3.35 1.94 29.85
N LEU A 159 -2.24 1.59 29.18
CA LEU A 159 -2.06 0.26 28.60
C LEU A 159 -2.11 -0.84 29.67
N GLU A 160 -1.52 -0.62 30.85
CA GLU A 160 -1.62 -1.54 31.98
C GLU A 160 -3.07 -1.69 32.47
N GLN A 161 -3.81 -0.58 32.58
CA GLN A 161 -5.22 -0.58 32.99
C GLN A 161 -6.10 -1.42 32.05
N ILE A 162 -5.85 -1.38 30.74
CA ILE A 162 -6.59 -2.18 29.76
C ILE A 162 -6.02 -3.59 29.55
N GLY A 163 -5.06 -4.01 30.38
CA GLY A 163 -4.50 -5.36 30.40
C GLY A 163 -3.42 -5.63 29.35
N LEU A 164 -2.84 -4.58 28.74
CA LEU A 164 -1.78 -4.63 27.73
C LEU A 164 -0.37 -4.47 28.35
N TRP A 165 -0.06 -5.27 29.37
CA TRP A 165 1.18 -5.17 30.15
C TRP A 165 2.46 -5.29 29.32
N GLU A 166 2.49 -6.18 28.33
CA GLU A 166 3.66 -6.34 27.46
C GLU A 166 3.90 -5.09 26.60
N ASP A 167 2.83 -4.52 26.07
CA ASP A 167 2.90 -3.33 25.22
C ASP A 167 3.26 -2.10 26.07
N ALA A 168 2.74 -1.99 27.30
CA ALA A 168 3.12 -0.96 28.28
C ALA A 168 4.63 -1.00 28.61
N ARG A 169 5.19 -2.20 28.84
CA ARG A 169 6.64 -2.37 29.07
C ARG A 169 7.47 -1.90 27.89
N VAL A 170 6.99 -2.13 26.66
CA VAL A 170 7.67 -1.67 25.45
C VAL A 170 7.63 -0.14 25.34
N VAL A 171 6.55 0.49 25.78
CA VAL A 171 6.42 1.96 25.82
C VAL A 171 7.37 2.56 26.87
N ARG A 172 7.43 2.00 28.09
CA ARG A 172 8.36 2.47 29.15
C ARG A 172 9.84 2.24 28.83
N GLY A 173 10.16 1.23 28.02
CA GLY A 173 11.52 0.90 27.62
C GLY A 173 12.03 1.64 26.38
N ARG A 174 11.28 2.62 25.86
CA ARG A 174 11.69 3.52 24.77
C ARG A 174 12.07 4.88 25.31
#